data_AF-A0A941X1V6-F1
#
_entry.id   AF-A0A941X1V6-F1
#
_cell.length_a   1.000
_cell.length_b   1.000
_cell.length_c   1.000
_cell.angle_alpha   90.00
_cell.angle_beta   90.00
_cell.angle_gamma   90.00
#
_symmetry.space_group_name_H-M   'P 1'
#
loop_
_entity.id
_entity.type
_entity.pdbx_description
1 polymer ?
#
loop_
_entity_poly.entity_id
_entity_poly.type
_entity_poly.pdbx_seq_one_letter_code
_entity_poly.pdbx_strand_id
1 'polypeptide(L)'
;MEDKKKEKLFMRDFFRKAGKAIYDYELIEPGDRILVGVSGGKDSLALLEVLALRARDPKQNYTVVAAHIAVENVAYEVDGEYVRQFCEQLGVEFIHRTI
;
A
#
# COMPACT_ATOMS: atom_id res chain seq x y z
N MET A 1 -10.84 -25.42 -6.10
CA MET A 1 -12.01 -24.72 -5.49
C MET A 1 -11.77 -24.39 -4.02
N GLU A 2 -11.12 -25.29 -3.27
CA GLU A 2 -10.83 -25.11 -1.85
C GLU A 2 -9.75 -24.06 -1.56
N ASP A 3 -8.72 -23.96 -2.40
CA ASP A 3 -7.62 -22.99 -2.22
C ASP A 3 -8.07 -21.54 -2.41
N LYS A 4 -8.89 -21.26 -3.43
CA LYS A 4 -9.50 -19.94 -3.64
C LYS A 4 -10.36 -19.49 -2.45
N LYS A 5 -11.00 -20.43 -1.76
CA LYS A 5 -11.81 -20.14 -0.56
C LYS A 5 -10.91 -19.77 0.62
N LYS A 6 -9.80 -20.49 0.82
CA LYS A 6 -8.81 -20.20 1.86
C LYS A 6 -8.15 -18.84 1.65
N GLU A 7 -7.75 -18.53 0.42
CA GLU A 7 -7.17 -17.24 0.04
C GLU A 7 -8.13 -16.08 0.33
N LYS A 8 -9.39 -16.20 -0.08
CA LYS A 8 -10.42 -15.17 0.21
C LYS A 8 -10.62 -14.96 1.72
N LEU A 9 -10.59 -16.03 2.52
CA LEU A 9 -10.69 -15.93 3.97
C LEU A 9 -9.47 -15.25 4.59
N PHE A 10 -8.27 -15.58 4.12
CA PHE A 10 -7.02 -14.95 4.53
C PHE A 10 -7.05 -13.45 4.24
N MET A 11 -7.37 -13.06 3.00
CA MET A 11 -7.45 -11.64 2.62
C MET A 11 -8.46 -10.89 3.48
N ARG A 12 -9.65 -11.46 3.72
CA ARG A 12 -10.65 -10.84 4.60
C ARG A 12 -10.12 -10.61 6.02
N ASP A 13 -9.42 -11.59 6.59
CA ASP A 13 -8.85 -11.45 7.94
C ASP A 13 -7.72 -10.42 7.99
N PHE A 14 -6.88 -10.38 6.95
CA PHE A 14 -5.80 -9.41 6.82
C PHE A 14 -6.32 -7.97 6.79
N PHE A 15 -7.30 -7.67 5.92
CA PHE A 15 -7.94 -6.35 5.86
C PHE A 15 -8.63 -5.97 7.17
N ARG A 16 -9.27 -6.93 7.84
CA ARG A 16 -9.90 -6.71 9.14
C ARG A 16 -8.88 -6.34 10.21
N LYS A 17 -7.74 -7.03 10.26
CA LYS A 17 -6.65 -6.75 11.22
C LYS A 17 -6.04 -5.37 10.98
N ALA A 18 -5.76 -5.01 9.72
CA ALA A 18 -5.26 -3.69 9.37
C ALA A 18 -6.26 -2.59 9.76
N GLY A 19 -7.54 -2.76 9.43
CA GLY A 19 -8.58 -1.81 9.83
C GLY A 19 -8.75 -1.69 11.34
N LYS A 20 -8.58 -2.79 12.09
CA LYS A 20 -8.58 -2.78 13.55
C LYS A 20 -7.39 -2.00 14.10
N ALA A 21 -6.19 -2.18 13.56
CA ALA A 21 -5.01 -1.43 13.99
C ALA A 21 -5.17 0.07 13.71
N ILE A 22 -5.66 0.44 12.52
CA ILE A 22 -5.93 1.85 12.17
C ILE A 22 -6.88 2.49 13.18
N TYR A 23 -7.94 1.78 13.58
CA TYR A 23 -8.92 2.27 14.56
C TYR A 23 -8.37 2.29 15.99
N ASP A 24 -7.80 1.18 16.47
CA ASP A 24 -7.35 1.02 17.86
C ASP A 24 -6.22 2.01 18.23
N TYR A 25 -5.43 2.44 17.25
CA TYR A 25 -4.29 3.35 17.43
C TYR A 25 -4.50 4.73 16.79
N GLU A 26 -5.72 5.04 16.32
CA GLU A 26 -6.07 6.35 15.76
C GLU A 26 -5.07 6.82 14.67
N LEU A 27 -4.67 5.90 13.77
CA LEU A 27 -3.57 6.14 12.83
C LEU A 27 -3.94 7.03 11.64
N ILE A 28 -5.23 7.13 11.31
CA ILE A 28 -5.74 7.82 10.13
C ILE A 28 -7.01 8.57 10.50
N GLU A 29 -7.01 9.88 10.27
CA GLU A 29 -8.13 10.76 10.50
C GLU A 29 -8.87 11.13 9.19
N PRO A 30 -10.15 11.54 9.26
CA PRO A 30 -10.88 12.01 8.10
C PRO A 30 -10.23 13.25 7.46
N GLY A 31 -9.91 13.14 6.17
CA GLY A 31 -9.26 14.18 5.36
C GLY A 31 -7.76 13.95 5.14
N ASP A 32 -7.18 12.93 5.77
CA ASP A 32 -5.74 12.67 5.67
C ASP A 32 -5.27 12.41 4.23
N ARG A 33 -4.05 12.88 3.96
CA ARG A 33 -3.29 12.55 2.75
C ARG A 33 -2.07 11.75 3.16
N ILE A 34 -2.12 10.45 2.94
CA ILE A 34 -1.14 9.49 3.43
C ILE A 34 -0.08 9.25 2.36
N LEU A 35 1.19 9.51 2.69
CA LEU A 35 2.33 9.13 1.86
C LEU A 35 2.89 7.79 2.35
N VAL A 36 2.90 6.78 1.48
CA VAL A 36 3.48 5.47 1.76
C VAL A 36 4.87 5.39 1.11
N GLY A 37 5.90 5.19 1.94
CA GLY A 37 7.25 4.89 1.46
C GLY A 37 7.31 3.45 0.92
N VAL A 38 7.56 3.30 -0.38
CA VAL A 38 7.60 1.99 -1.05
C VAL A 38 9.04 1.63 -1.37
N SER A 39 9.56 0.56 -0.77
CA SER A 39 10.92 0.08 -1.01
C SER A 39 11.00 -0.98 -2.11
N GLY A 40 9.88 -1.39 -2.70
CA GLY A 40 9.80 -2.56 -3.59
C GLY A 40 9.78 -3.90 -2.84
N GLY A 41 9.92 -3.89 -1.51
CA GLY A 41 9.76 -5.08 -0.68
C GLY A 41 8.29 -5.43 -0.44
N LYS A 42 8.01 -6.73 -0.30
CA LYS A 42 6.67 -7.29 -0.06
C LYS A 42 5.88 -6.57 1.03
N ASP A 43 6.57 -6.15 2.10
CA ASP A 43 5.93 -5.55 3.27
C ASP A 43 5.40 -4.14 2.95
N SER A 44 6.19 -3.33 2.24
CA SER A 44 5.76 -2.00 1.78
C SER A 44 4.69 -2.05 0.68
N LEU A 45 4.76 -3.05 -0.22
CA LEU A 45 3.77 -3.26 -1.27
C LEU A 45 2.43 -3.71 -0.68
N ALA A 46 2.45 -4.65 0.27
CA ALA A 46 1.25 -5.10 0.98
C ALA A 46 0.61 -3.97 1.78
N LEU A 47 1.42 -3.13 2.45
CA LEU A 47 0.92 -1.94 3.15
C LEU A 47 0.22 -0.97 2.19
N LEU A 48 0.88 -0.65 1.06
CA LEU A 48 0.31 0.22 0.04
C LEU A 48 -1.02 -0.34 -0.50
N GLU A 49 -1.06 -1.61 -0.86
CA GLU A 49 -2.26 -2.27 -1.39
C GLU A 49 -3.43 -2.21 -0.40
N VAL A 50 -3.19 -2.53 0.87
CA VAL A 50 -4.26 -2.49 1.89
C VAL A 50 -4.81 -1.09 2.07
N LEU A 51 -3.93 -0.08 2.19
CA LEU A 51 -4.37 1.30 2.37
C LEU A 51 -5.08 1.82 1.12
N ALA A 52 -4.55 1.55 -0.08
CA ALA A 52 -5.14 1.99 -1.34
C ALA A 52 -6.52 1.36 -1.58
N LEU A 53 -6.66 0.04 -1.38
CA LEU A 53 -7.94 -0.64 -1.55
C LEU A 53 -8.96 -0.22 -0.49
N ARG A 54 -8.51 0.06 0.74
CA ARG A 54 -9.38 0.58 1.80
C ARG A 54 -9.82 2.02 1.50
N ALA A 55 -8.96 2.88 0.96
CA ALA A 55 -9.30 4.25 0.57
C ALA A 55 -10.39 4.33 -0.52
N ARG A 56 -10.56 3.26 -1.32
CA ARG A 56 -11.65 3.15 -2.31
C ARG A 56 -13.03 2.91 -1.69
N ASP A 57 -13.11 2.47 -0.43
CA ASP A 57 -14.39 2.30 0.26
C ASP A 57 -14.99 3.70 0.55
N PRO A 58 -16.22 4.01 0.09
CA PRO A 58 -16.86 5.31 0.31
C PRO A 58 -17.03 5.71 1.78
N LYS A 59 -16.90 4.77 2.71
CA LYS A 59 -16.91 5.02 4.17
C LYS A 59 -15.59 5.57 4.69
N GLN A 60 -14.53 5.54 3.89
CA GLN A 60 -13.22 6.05 4.24
C GLN A 60 -13.04 7.44 3.61
N ASN A 61 -12.46 8.35 4.38
CA ASN A 61 -12.22 9.72 3.93
C ASN A 61 -10.73 10.02 4.08
N TYR A 62 -9.89 9.46 3.23
CA TYR A 62 -8.47 9.79 3.13
C TYR A 62 -7.97 9.41 1.73
N THR A 63 -6.80 9.93 1.37
CA THR A 63 -6.14 9.61 0.10
C THR A 63 -4.77 8.99 0.34
N VAL A 64 -4.29 8.22 -0.63
CA VAL A 64 -3.00 7.51 -0.56
C VAL A 64 -2.14 7.93 -1.74
N VAL A 65 -0.87 8.25 -1.47
CA VAL A 65 0.18 8.54 -2.44
C VAL A 65 1.35 7.61 -2.14
N ALA A 66 2.03 7.10 -3.16
CA ALA A 66 3.22 6.27 -3.00
C ALA A 66 4.48 7.08 -3.33
N ALA A 67 5.54 6.89 -2.54
CA ALA A 67 6.86 7.44 -2.83
C ALA A 67 7.94 6.34 -2.82
N HIS A 68 8.70 6.23 -3.91
CA HIS A 68 9.90 5.42 -3.99
C HIS A 68 11.14 6.33 -4.05
N ILE A 69 12.11 6.05 -3.17
CA ILE A 69 13.41 6.71 -3.14
C ILE A 69 14.46 5.69 -3.57
N ALA A 70 14.96 5.84 -4.79
CA ALA A 70 16.08 5.05 -5.29
C ALA A 70 17.39 5.68 -4.80
N VAL A 71 18.34 4.84 -4.38
CA VAL A 71 19.67 5.28 -3.96
C VAL A 71 20.66 4.81 -5.01
N GLU A 72 21.51 5.70 -5.50
CA GLU A 72 22.58 5.32 -6.43
C GLU A 72 23.75 4.65 -5.69
N ASN A 73 24.54 3.84 -6.41
CA ASN A 73 25.77 3.22 -5.90
C ASN A 73 25.57 2.26 -4.71
N VAL A 74 24.39 1.66 -4.57
CA VAL A 74 24.14 0.56 -3.64
C VAL A 74 23.92 -0.75 -4.40
N ALA A 75 24.26 -1.88 -3.78
CA ALA A 75 24.13 -3.20 -4.39
C ALA A 75 22.66 -3.66 -4.60
N TYR A 76 21.69 -2.90 -4.09
CA TYR A 76 20.28 -3.22 -4.14
C TYR A 76 19.57 -2.26 -5.09
N GLU A 77 19.24 -2.75 -6.27
CA GLU A 77 18.40 -2.03 -7.23
C GLU A 77 16.97 -2.58 -7.18
N VAL A 78 16.03 -1.67 -6.96
CA VAL A 78 14.61 -1.96 -7.07
C VAL A 78 14.20 -1.60 -8.49
N ASP A 79 13.43 -2.48 -9.12
CA ASP A 79 12.78 -2.16 -10.39
C ASP A 79 11.71 -1.08 -10.15
N GLY A 80 12.07 0.18 -10.38
CA GLY A 80 11.17 1.32 -10.25
C GLY A 80 9.99 1.26 -11.23
N GLU A 81 10.12 0.54 -12.35
CA GLU A 81 9.03 0.31 -13.29
C GLU A 81 7.98 -0.63 -12.69
N TYR A 82 8.44 -1.72 -12.08
CA TYR A 82 7.54 -2.64 -11.35
C TYR A 82 6.75 -1.90 -10.27
N VAL A 83 7.41 -1.05 -9.48
CA VAL A 83 6.73 -0.27 -8.42
C VAL A 83 5.72 0.71 -9.03
N ARG A 84 6.07 1.39 -10.13
CA ARG A 84 5.16 2.30 -10.83
C ARG A 84 3.91 1.58 -11.31
N GLN A 85 4.08 0.47 -12.03
CA GLN A 85 2.97 -0.34 -12.55
C GLN A 85 2.04 -0.83 -11.43
N PHE A 86 2.63 -1.24 -10.29
CA PHE A 86 1.85 -1.63 -9.13
C PHE A 86 1.00 -0.47 -8.57
N CYS A 87 1.56 0.75 -8.49
CA CYS A 87 0.82 1.93 -8.06
C CYS A 87 -0.31 2.30 -9.04
N GLU A 88 -0.06 2.19 -10.35
CA GLU A 88 -1.05 2.44 -11.40
C GLU A 88 -2.25 1.48 -11.30
N GLN A 89 -2.00 0.19 -11.07
CA GLN A 89 -3.07 -0.81 -10.83
C GLN A 89 -3.93 -0.46 -9.61
N LEU A 90 -3.32 0.14 -8.60
CA LEU A 90 -4.00 0.62 -7.40
C LEU A 90 -4.63 2.01 -7.58
N GLY A 91 -4.41 2.69 -8.71
CA GLY A 91 -4.90 4.05 -8.94
C GLY A 91 -4.31 5.06 -7.95
N VAL A 92 -3.07 4.82 -7.53
CA VAL A 92 -2.34 5.64 -6.56
C VAL A 92 -1.31 6.50 -7.29
N GLU A 93 -1.27 7.79 -6.95
CA GLU A 93 -0.22 8.69 -7.42
C GLU A 93 1.16 8.18 -6.98
N PHE A 94 2.11 8.14 -7.92
CA PHE A 94 3.45 7.61 -7.68
C PHE A 94 4.52 8.69 -7.84
N ILE A 95 5.27 8.92 -6.77
CA ILE A 95 6.42 9.83 -6.73
C ILE A 95 7.69 8.99 -6.73
N HIS A 96 8.55 9.21 -7.73
CA HIS A 96 9.87 8.57 -7.80
C HIS A 96 10.95 9.65 -7.66
N ARG A 97 11.93 9.41 -6.78
CA ARG A 97 13.12 10.24 -6.68
C ARG A 97 14.36 9.38 -6.55
N THR A 98 15.42 9.78 -7.23
CA THR A 98 16.76 9.19 -7.07
C THR A 98 17.62 10.13 -6.22
N ILE A 99 18.39 9.57 -5.28
CA ILE A 99 19.33 10.29 -4.40
C ILE A 99 20.71 9.63 -4.35
#